data_AF-A0A968SUI0-F1
#
_entry.id   AF-A0A968SUI0-F1
#
_cell.length_a   1.000
_cell.length_b   1.000
_cell.length_c   1.000
_cell.angle_alpha   90.00
_cell.angle_beta   90.00
_cell.angle_gamma   90.00
#
_symmetry.space_group_name_H-M   'P 1'
#
loop_
_entity.id
_entity.type
_entity.pdbx_description
1 polymer ?
#
loop_
_entity_poly.entity_id
_entity_poly.type
_entity_poly.pdbx_seq_one_letter_code
_entity_poly.pdbx_strand_id
1 'polypeptide(L)' 'MAENTGQPTTPDEESLSDPQPRIPVVAPTWADEAQAILKQVPFFARNQARRSIEQMAIAEGIELITPELIKRAQAKFGQ' A
#
# COMPACT_ATOMS: atom_id res chain seq x y z
N MET A 1 -26.68 -10.26 52.82
CA MET A 1 -25.39 -9.65 53.18
C MET A 1 -24.33 -10.52 52.52
N ALA A 2 -23.54 -10.13 51.53
CA ALA A 2 -23.11 -8.80 51.16
C ALA A 2 -23.27 -8.55 49.66
N GLU A 3 -23.58 -7.29 49.37
CA GLU A 3 -23.53 -6.66 48.07
C GLU A 3 -22.05 -6.50 47.67
N ASN A 4 -21.72 -6.72 46.40
CA ASN A 4 -20.50 -6.16 45.84
C ASN A 4 -20.84 -5.39 44.55
N THR A 5 -21.11 -4.11 44.75
CA THR A 5 -21.02 -3.07 43.75
C THR A 5 -19.54 -2.84 43.42
N GLY A 6 -19.20 -2.97 42.15
CA GLY A 6 -17.88 -2.62 41.62
C GLY A 6 -17.86 -2.79 40.11
N GLN A 7 -18.29 -1.77 39.37
CA GLN A 7 -17.92 -1.62 37.96
C GLN A 7 -16.39 -1.51 37.87
N PRO A 8 -15.79 -2.02 36.80
CA PRO A 8 -15.45 -1.08 35.75
C PRO A 8 -15.86 -1.59 34.37
N THR A 9 -16.46 -0.69 33.60
CA THR A 9 -16.43 -0.62 32.14
C THR A 9 -15.21 -1.34 31.58
N THR A 10 -15.43 -2.51 30.97
CA THR A 10 -14.43 -3.14 30.12
C THR A 10 -14.07 -2.14 29.03
N PRO A 11 -12.76 -1.92 28.80
CA PRO A 11 -12.27 -0.79 28.04
C PRO A 11 -12.62 -0.95 26.57
N ASP A 12 -12.75 0.20 25.91
CA ASP A 12 -12.25 0.51 24.58
C ASP A 12 -11.22 -0.53 24.04
N GLU A 13 -11.70 -1.68 23.57
CA GLU A 13 -10.88 -2.76 23.00
C GLU A 13 -11.59 -3.37 21.79
N GLU A 14 -12.11 -2.50 20.94
CA GLU A 14 -12.13 -2.76 19.50
C GLU A 14 -11.27 -1.71 18.78
N SER A 15 -10.17 -1.34 19.43
CA SER A 15 -8.92 -1.09 18.73
C SER A 15 -8.45 -2.44 18.15
N LEU A 16 -9.18 -2.93 17.15
CA LEU A 16 -8.66 -3.92 16.20
C LEU A 16 -7.55 -3.20 15.45
N SER A 17 -6.40 -3.19 16.11
CA SER A 17 -5.09 -3.04 15.54
C SER A 17 -5.07 -3.96 14.33
N ASP A 18 -5.30 -3.37 13.16
CA ASP A 18 -5.23 -4.05 11.88
C ASP A 18 -3.94 -4.87 11.91
N PRO A 19 -4.01 -6.22 11.87
CA PRO A 19 -2.82 -7.03 11.93
C PRO A 19 -2.06 -6.73 10.66
N GLN A 20 -1.11 -5.78 10.73
CA GLN A 20 -0.26 -5.39 9.62
C GLN A 20 0.21 -6.69 8.98
N PRO A 21 -0.25 -7.00 7.75
CA PRO A 21 0.00 -8.30 7.18
C PRO A 21 1.52 -8.45 7.09
N ARG A 22 2.04 -9.56 7.61
CA ARG A 22 3.44 -9.93 7.35
C ARG A 22 3.58 -10.08 5.85
N ILE A 23 4.17 -9.05 5.24
CA ILE A 23 4.30 -8.90 3.80
C ILE A 23 4.99 -10.16 3.26
N PRO A 24 4.27 -11.06 2.55
CA PRO A 24 4.97 -12.04 1.74
C PRO A 24 5.69 -11.26 0.64
N VAL A 25 6.86 -11.73 0.20
CA VAL A 25 7.67 -11.15 -0.89
C VAL A 25 6.95 -11.32 -2.25
N VAL A 26 5.73 -10.82 -2.34
CA VAL A 26 4.81 -10.90 -3.48
C VAL A 26 4.92 -9.57 -4.22
N ALA A 27 4.87 -9.65 -5.55
CA ALA A 27 4.91 -8.48 -6.40
C ALA A 27 3.85 -7.46 -5.96
N PRO A 28 4.19 -6.16 -5.93
CA PRO A 28 3.28 -5.13 -5.45
C PRO A 28 1.99 -5.06 -6.30
N THR A 29 0.88 -4.80 -5.62
CA THR A 29 -0.45 -4.71 -6.23
C THR A 29 -0.64 -3.34 -6.87
N TRP A 30 -1.37 -3.27 -7.99
CA TRP A 30 -1.65 -2.02 -8.67
C TRP A 30 -3.08 -1.53 -8.37
N ALA A 31 -3.21 -0.32 -7.85
CA ALA A 31 -4.49 0.35 -7.75
C ALA A 31 -5.08 0.63 -9.14
N ASP A 32 -6.42 0.62 -9.27
CA ASP A 32 -7.10 0.87 -10.55
C ASP A 32 -6.68 2.20 -11.20
N GLU A 33 -6.55 3.24 -10.40
CA GLU A 33 -6.10 4.57 -10.84
C GLU A 33 -4.66 4.53 -11.38
N ALA A 34 -3.78 3.77 -10.73
CA ALA A 34 -2.40 3.57 -11.16
C ALA A 34 -2.33 2.78 -12.49
N GLN A 35 -3.18 1.76 -12.64
CA GLN A 35 -3.30 1.02 -13.89
C GLN A 35 -3.81 1.90 -15.04
N ALA A 36 -4.75 2.81 -14.76
CA ALA A 36 -5.25 3.77 -15.75
C ALA A 36 -4.14 4.69 -16.26
N ILE A 37 -3.26 5.18 -15.37
CA ILE A 37 -2.09 5.97 -15.74
C ILE A 37 -1.10 5.14 -16.57
N LEU A 38 -0.84 3.89 -16.17
CA LEU A 38 0.05 2.99 -16.92
C LEU A 38 -0.47 2.71 -18.34
N LYS A 39 -1.80 2.68 -18.55
CA LYS A 39 -2.42 2.52 -19.87
C LYS A 39 -2.17 3.73 -20.79
N GLN A 40 -1.95 4.93 -20.24
CA GLN A 40 -1.58 6.13 -21.03
C GLN A 40 -0.14 6.04 -21.57
N VAL A 41 0.72 5.24 -20.94
CA VAL A 41 2.08 5.01 -21.42
C VAL A 41 2.04 4.29 -22.78
N PRO A 42 2.81 4.75 -23.79
CA PRO A 42 2.93 4.05 -25.06
C PRO A 42 3.32 2.58 -24.89
N PHE A 43 2.74 1.68 -25.69
CA PHE A 43 2.85 0.23 -25.48
C PHE A 43 4.30 -0.27 -25.40
N PHE A 44 5.20 0.31 -26.21
CA PHE A 44 6.61 -0.06 -26.25
C PHE A 44 7.38 0.31 -24.97
N ALA A 45 6.95 1.37 -24.27
CA ALA A 45 7.55 1.83 -23.02
C ALA A 45 6.83 1.28 -21.77
N ARG A 46 5.60 0.78 -21.93
CA ARG A 46 4.74 0.36 -20.81
C ARG A 46 5.36 -0.72 -19.94
N ASN A 47 5.98 -1.74 -20.54
CA ASN A 47 6.64 -2.80 -19.78
C ASN A 47 7.82 -2.27 -18.97
N GLN A 48 8.59 -1.35 -19.53
CA GLN A 48 9.71 -0.71 -18.83
C GLN A 48 9.21 0.16 -17.67
N ALA A 49 8.21 1.01 -17.93
CA ALA A 49 7.60 1.86 -16.92
C ALA A 49 7.03 1.04 -15.75
N ARG A 50 6.29 -0.03 -16.06
CA ARG A 50 5.71 -0.94 -15.06
C ARG A 50 6.79 -1.52 -14.14
N ARG A 51 7.83 -2.12 -14.72
CA ARG A 51 8.93 -2.74 -13.96
C ARG A 51 9.65 -1.72 -13.09
N SER A 52 9.92 -0.53 -13.62
CA SER A 52 10.54 0.55 -12.88
C SER A 52 9.75 0.95 -11.63
N ILE A 53 8.42 1.03 -11.76
CA ILE A 53 7.52 1.39 -10.65
C ILE A 53 7.43 0.24 -9.65
N GLU A 54 7.31 -1.01 -10.11
CA GLU A 54 7.30 -2.19 -9.25
C GLU A 54 8.60 -2.32 -8.45
N GLN A 55 9.76 -2.10 -9.08
CA GLN A 55 11.06 -2.11 -8.40
C GLN A 55 11.16 -1.00 -7.36
N MET A 56 10.62 0.19 -7.63
CA MET A 56 10.56 1.26 -6.65
C MET A 56 9.66 0.89 -5.46
N ALA A 57 8.48 0.32 -5.71
CA ALA A 57 7.59 -0.17 -4.67
C ALA A 57 8.28 -1.21 -3.79
N ILE A 58 8.94 -2.22 -4.40
CA ILE A 58 9.68 -3.25 -3.68
C ILE A 58 10.82 -2.64 -2.84
N ALA A 59 11.60 -1.73 -3.42
CA ALA A 59 12.71 -1.07 -2.72
C ALA A 59 12.24 -0.19 -1.53
N GLU A 60 11.05 0.40 -1.63
CA GLU A 60 10.45 1.23 -0.58
C GLU A 60 9.53 0.44 0.37
N GLY A 61 9.36 -0.87 0.17
CA GLY A 61 8.47 -1.70 0.98
C GLY A 61 6.97 -1.38 0.80
N ILE A 62 6.60 -0.84 -0.35
CA ILE A 62 5.23 -0.43 -0.67
C ILE A 62 4.50 -1.58 -1.37
N GLU A 63 3.42 -2.05 -0.76
CA GLU A 63 2.61 -3.16 -1.28
C GLU A 63 1.59 -2.72 -2.34
N LEU A 64 1.17 -1.44 -2.30
CA LEU A 64 0.16 -0.89 -3.20
C LEU A 64 0.72 0.27 -4.04
N ILE A 65 0.78 0.05 -5.35
CA ILE A 65 1.18 1.07 -6.32
C ILE A 65 0.00 2.01 -6.57
N THR A 66 0.18 3.25 -6.15
CA THR A 66 -0.78 4.35 -6.30
C THR A 66 -0.32 5.37 -7.35
N PRO A 67 -1.20 6.26 -7.84
CA PRO A 67 -0.83 7.36 -8.73
C PRO A 67 0.35 8.19 -8.23
N GLU A 68 0.43 8.42 -6.92
CA GLU A 68 1.50 9.20 -6.29
C GLU A 68 2.86 8.49 -6.43
N LEU A 69 2.89 7.17 -6.28
CA LEU A 69 4.11 6.39 -6.50
C LEU A 69 4.57 6.48 -7.95
N ILE A 70 3.65 6.43 -8.93
CA ILE A 70 3.98 6.58 -10.34
C ILE A 70 4.61 7.95 -10.61
N LYS A 71 4.04 9.01 -10.06
CA LYS A 71 4.56 10.38 -10.20
C LYS A 71 5.97 10.51 -9.61
N ARG A 72 6.19 9.93 -8.43
CA ARG A 72 7.52 9.85 -7.80
C ARG A 72 8.51 9.06 -8.65
N ALA A 73 8.06 7.95 -9.25
CA ALA A 73 8.88 7.17 -10.16
C ALA A 73 9.30 7.96 -11.40
N GLN A 74 8.35 8.62 -12.07
CA GLN A 74 8.60 9.45 -13.25
C GLN A 74 9.63 10.56 -12.98
N ALA A 75 9.56 11.20 -11.79
CA ALA A 75 10.51 12.24 -11.40
C ALA A 75 11.96 11.73 -11.32
N LYS A 76 12.18 10.44 -10.99
CA LYS A 76 13.51 9.83 -10.96
C LYS A 76 14.04 9.39 -12.33
N PHE A 77 13.21 9.30 -13.38
CA PHE A 77 13.61 8.86 -14.73
C PHE A 77 14.08 9.98 -15.67
N GLY A 78 13.84 11.25 -15.31
CA GLY A 78 14.19 12.42 -16.13
C GLY A 78 15.56 13.04 -15.84
N GLN A 79 16.41 12.40 -15.04
CA GLN A 79 17.76 12.86 -14.70
C GLN A 79 18.84 11.93 -15.23
#